data_AF-A0A536SXJ7-F1
#
_entry.id   AF-A0A536SXJ7-F1
#
_cell.length_a   1.000
_cell.length_b   1.000
_cell.length_c   1.000
_cell.angle_alpha   90.00
_cell.angle_beta   90.00
_cell.angle_gamma   90.00
#
_symmetry.space_group_name_H-M   'P 1'
#
loop_
_entity.id
_entity.type
_entity.pdbx_description
1 polymer ?
#
loop_
_entity_poly.entity_id
_entity_poly.type
_entity_poly.pdbx_seq_one_letter_code
_entity_poly.pdbx_strand_id
1 'polypeptide(L)'
;MKFGTGRAAIIVLDGLGAGPAPDTADYGDAGSDTLGNVARTVGRGGLQLPSLEKLGLGRCHEGSAILGFATDAAPTAAYGVACPASAGKDSTTGHWEICGVLLEKAFRTYPNGFPVPLLDEFARRTGRGWLGNKAASGTAIIEALGAEHERTGKWIVYTSADSVFQIAAHERTVPLAELYQACTVAREMLVGEDAVSRVIARPFEGKAGDYRRTANRKDFSIAPIGTTLLDLMADAGIVRIGIGKVDDLFAGRNISSQHTPTNADAYRRIEQALDTLETGFVFVNVIEFDQTWGHRNDVPGFHQGLKELDAWIPRLVACLKPDDLVILTADHGNDPTTPSTDHSREVVPVLVLGPSVHPVPLGTADMGETVREYFGLPALAAGTSFLKGVTA
;
A
#
# COMPACT_ATOMS: atom_id res chain seq x y z
N MET A 1 16.34 -17.79 -19.05
CA MET A 1 14.98 -17.21 -19.15
C MET A 1 14.81 -16.54 -20.52
N LYS A 2 13.62 -16.54 -21.14
CA LYS A 2 13.33 -15.67 -22.29
C LYS A 2 12.66 -14.38 -21.80
N PHE A 3 13.37 -13.26 -21.90
CA PHE A 3 12.85 -11.96 -21.45
C PHE A 3 11.61 -11.54 -22.27
N GLY A 4 10.63 -10.99 -21.58
CA GLY A 4 9.41 -10.43 -22.16
C GLY A 4 8.40 -11.45 -22.68
N THR A 5 8.63 -12.76 -22.50
CA THR A 5 7.73 -13.80 -23.02
C THR A 5 6.90 -14.50 -21.94
N GLY A 6 7.18 -14.28 -20.66
CA GLY A 6 6.44 -14.86 -19.53
C GLY A 6 5.64 -13.83 -18.73
N ARG A 7 5.30 -14.19 -17.49
CA ARG A 7 4.55 -13.31 -16.57
C ARG A 7 5.51 -12.69 -15.58
N ALA A 8 5.32 -11.41 -15.27
CA ALA A 8 5.94 -10.80 -14.10
C ALA A 8 4.87 -10.43 -13.08
N ALA A 9 5.19 -10.50 -11.79
CA ALA A 9 4.33 -10.00 -10.74
C ALA A 9 5.09 -9.25 -9.66
N ILE A 10 4.52 -8.15 -9.16
CA ILE A 10 4.91 -7.53 -7.90
C ILE A 10 3.74 -7.69 -6.94
N ILE A 11 3.99 -8.35 -5.82
CA ILE A 11 3.01 -8.62 -4.77
C ILE A 11 3.46 -7.84 -3.53
N VAL A 12 2.75 -6.75 -3.26
CA VAL A 12 3.01 -5.87 -2.12
C VAL A 12 2.19 -6.33 -0.92
N LEU A 13 2.88 -6.71 0.15
CA LEU A 13 2.36 -7.06 1.46
C LEU A 13 2.32 -5.78 2.29
N ASP A 14 1.23 -5.01 2.14
CA ASP A 14 1.08 -3.62 2.59
C ASP A 14 1.46 -3.46 4.07
N GLY A 15 2.48 -2.67 4.37
CA GLY A 15 2.97 -2.45 5.75
C GLY A 15 3.85 -3.57 6.36
N LEU A 16 4.26 -4.60 5.62
CA LEU A 16 5.18 -5.63 6.13
C LEU A 16 6.65 -5.17 6.10
N GLY A 17 7.01 -4.25 6.99
CA GLY A 17 8.39 -3.77 7.17
C GLY A 17 9.35 -4.85 7.69
N ALA A 18 10.63 -4.73 7.34
CA ALA A 18 11.69 -5.66 7.72
C ALA A 18 12.81 -5.02 8.56
N GLY A 19 12.47 -3.96 9.30
CA GLY A 19 13.41 -3.26 10.18
C GLY A 19 13.62 -1.79 9.81
N PRO A 20 14.32 -1.03 10.68
CA PRO A 20 14.49 0.40 10.50
C PRO A 20 15.24 0.73 9.20
N ALA A 21 14.76 1.75 8.49
CA ALA A 21 15.50 2.41 7.42
C ALA A 21 16.59 3.33 8.00
N PRO A 22 17.60 3.74 7.20
CA PRO A 22 18.65 4.64 7.66
C PRO A 22 18.13 5.98 8.21
N ASP A 23 16.99 6.45 7.72
CA ASP A 23 16.36 7.73 8.08
C ASP A 23 15.17 7.58 9.05
N THR A 24 14.93 6.39 9.64
CA THR A 24 13.78 6.14 10.54
C THR A 24 13.61 7.18 11.64
N ALA A 25 14.71 7.68 12.22
CA ALA A 25 14.67 8.65 13.30
C ALA A 25 14.07 10.01 12.88
N ASP A 26 14.27 10.42 11.62
CA ASP A 26 13.76 11.70 11.09
C ASP A 26 12.22 11.70 10.99
N TYR A 27 11.61 10.52 10.97
CA TYR A 27 10.16 10.32 10.96
C TYR A 27 9.58 10.12 12.36
N GLY A 28 10.41 10.11 13.41
CA GLY A 28 9.98 9.80 14.78
C GLY A 28 9.67 8.33 15.02
N ASP A 29 10.10 7.44 14.11
CA ASP A 29 9.73 6.01 14.11
C ASP A 29 10.79 5.13 14.78
N ALA A 30 11.68 5.71 15.58
CA ALA A 30 12.78 5.00 16.23
C ALA A 30 12.26 3.82 17.09
N GLY A 31 12.77 2.62 16.81
CA GLY A 31 12.36 1.38 17.46
C GLY A 31 11.36 0.55 16.66
N SER A 32 10.82 1.09 15.56
CA SER A 32 9.99 0.32 14.62
C SER A 32 10.81 -0.75 13.91
N ASP A 33 10.28 -1.96 13.91
CA ASP A 33 10.82 -3.15 13.27
C ASP A 33 9.67 -4.14 13.13
N THR A 34 8.80 -3.95 12.14
CA THR A 34 7.51 -4.64 12.03
C THR A 34 7.69 -6.16 12.16
N LEU A 35 8.47 -6.78 11.27
CA LEU A 35 8.66 -8.23 11.27
C LEU A 35 9.42 -8.71 12.53
N GLY A 36 10.47 -7.99 12.95
CA GLY A 36 11.29 -8.39 14.10
C GLY A 36 10.57 -8.24 15.44
N ASN A 37 9.79 -7.17 15.64
CA ASN A 37 9.02 -6.94 16.86
C ASN A 37 7.81 -7.87 16.95
N VAL A 38 7.10 -8.15 15.85
CA VAL A 38 6.07 -9.19 15.83
C VAL A 38 6.67 -10.53 16.24
N ALA A 39 7.83 -10.91 15.68
CA ALA A 39 8.55 -12.13 16.04
C ALA A 39 8.93 -12.20 17.54
N ARG A 40 9.36 -11.08 18.13
CA ARG A 40 9.66 -10.99 19.56
C ARG A 40 8.40 -11.09 20.43
N THR A 41 7.29 -10.52 19.98
CA THR A 41 6.05 -10.40 20.77
C THR A 41 5.27 -11.70 20.86
N VAL A 42 5.29 -12.54 19.81
CA VAL A 42 4.55 -13.81 19.77
C VAL A 42 5.08 -14.87 20.76
N GLY A 43 6.23 -14.62 21.40
CA GLY A 43 6.71 -15.41 22.54
C GLY A 43 7.72 -16.50 22.19
N ARG A 44 7.86 -17.51 23.06
CA ARG A 44 8.94 -18.52 22.98
C ARG A 44 8.84 -19.32 21.68
N GLY A 45 9.85 -19.16 20.82
CA GLY A 45 9.95 -19.82 19.51
C GLY A 45 9.75 -18.88 18.33
N GLY A 46 9.28 -17.65 18.56
CA GLY A 46 9.13 -16.63 17.51
C GLY A 46 8.19 -17.02 16.37
N LEU A 47 8.47 -16.52 15.17
CA LEU A 47 7.72 -16.84 13.96
C LEU A 47 8.01 -18.26 13.48
N GLN A 48 6.97 -19.02 13.18
CA GLN A 48 7.07 -20.37 12.62
C GLN A 48 6.47 -20.37 11.22
N LEU A 49 7.27 -19.93 10.25
CA LEU A 49 6.84 -19.70 8.87
C LEU A 49 7.79 -20.45 7.91
N PRO A 50 7.70 -21.80 7.84
CA PRO A 50 8.69 -22.63 7.14
C PRO A 50 8.79 -22.35 5.64
N SER A 51 7.71 -21.91 4.99
CA SER A 51 7.74 -21.60 3.55
C SER A 51 8.47 -20.27 3.31
N LEU A 52 8.15 -19.24 4.07
CA LEU A 52 8.80 -17.92 4.01
C LEU A 52 10.26 -17.98 4.48
N GLU A 53 10.56 -18.80 5.48
CA GLU A 53 11.94 -19.10 5.88
C GLU A 53 12.72 -19.71 4.73
N LYS A 54 12.16 -20.73 4.07
CA LYS A 54 12.75 -21.37 2.90
C LYS A 54 12.91 -20.43 1.71
N LEU A 55 12.03 -19.45 1.54
CA LEU A 55 12.24 -18.40 0.55
C LEU A 55 13.40 -17.46 0.92
N GLY A 56 13.68 -17.28 2.21
CA GLY A 56 14.76 -16.43 2.70
C GLY A 56 14.29 -15.18 3.43
N LEU A 57 13.03 -15.11 3.87
CA LEU A 57 12.50 -13.92 4.57
C LEU A 57 13.35 -13.54 5.80
N GLY A 58 13.83 -14.53 6.57
CA GLY A 58 14.72 -14.31 7.71
C GLY A 58 16.09 -13.72 7.37
N ARG A 59 16.46 -13.65 6.07
CA ARG A 59 17.68 -12.99 5.57
C ARG A 59 17.46 -11.54 5.17
N CYS A 60 16.22 -11.07 5.13
CA CYS A 60 15.84 -9.71 4.74
C CYS A 60 15.84 -8.74 5.94
N HIS A 61 16.47 -9.11 7.06
CA HIS A 61 16.58 -8.29 8.26
C HIS A 61 18.06 -8.03 8.54
N GLU A 62 18.47 -6.77 8.54
CA GLU A 62 19.86 -6.40 8.77
C GLU A 62 20.21 -6.41 10.26
N GLY A 63 21.37 -6.94 10.60
CA GLY A 63 21.96 -6.79 11.93
C GLY A 63 21.38 -7.68 13.04
N SER A 64 20.26 -8.37 12.83
CA SER A 64 19.75 -9.34 13.80
C SER A 64 18.98 -10.50 13.17
N ALA A 65 19.05 -11.67 13.80
CA ALA A 65 18.21 -12.79 13.40
C ALA A 65 16.76 -12.54 13.85
N ILE A 66 15.81 -12.73 12.94
CA ILE A 66 14.39 -12.72 13.28
C ILE A 66 14.09 -13.96 14.13
N LEU A 67 13.52 -13.75 15.32
CA LEU A 67 13.23 -14.83 16.25
C LEU A 67 12.29 -15.85 15.58
N GLY A 68 12.71 -17.12 15.58
CA GLY A 68 11.95 -18.23 14.98
C GLY A 68 12.43 -18.66 13.60
N PHE A 69 13.26 -17.85 12.93
CA PHE A 69 13.96 -18.27 11.72
C PHE A 69 15.38 -18.77 11.99
N ALA A 70 15.76 -19.84 11.29
CA ALA A 70 17.08 -20.41 11.31
C ALA A 70 18.09 -19.52 10.56
N THR A 71 19.24 -19.28 11.19
CA THR A 71 20.31 -18.44 10.65
C THR A 71 21.18 -19.13 9.61
N ASP A 72 20.99 -20.44 9.40
CA ASP A 72 21.69 -21.28 8.43
C ASP A 72 20.76 -21.84 7.35
N ALA A 73 19.47 -21.42 7.32
CA ALA A 73 18.54 -21.77 6.25
C ALA A 73 19.13 -21.39 4.88
N ALA A 74 19.07 -22.32 3.94
CA ALA A 74 19.47 -22.16 2.55
C ALA A 74 18.28 -21.62 1.73
N PRO A 75 18.28 -20.34 1.32
CA PRO A 75 17.16 -19.75 0.62
C PRO A 75 16.95 -20.39 -0.75
N THR A 76 15.70 -20.35 -1.21
CA THR A 76 15.29 -20.82 -2.54
C THR A 76 14.86 -19.69 -3.46
N ALA A 77 14.70 -18.48 -2.92
CA ALA A 77 14.53 -17.24 -3.67
C ALA A 77 15.84 -16.45 -3.69
N ALA A 78 15.99 -15.53 -4.64
CA ALA A 78 16.89 -14.40 -4.41
C ALA A 78 16.25 -13.47 -3.37
N TYR A 79 17.07 -12.89 -2.50
CA TYR A 79 16.59 -12.18 -1.32
C TYR A 79 17.40 -10.92 -1.02
N GLY A 80 16.74 -9.91 -0.47
CA GLY A 80 17.36 -8.65 -0.07
C GLY A 80 16.34 -7.72 0.57
N VAL A 81 16.62 -6.43 0.53
CA VAL A 81 15.71 -5.39 1.01
C VAL A 81 15.58 -4.29 -0.02
N ALA A 82 14.51 -3.51 0.04
CA ALA A 82 14.43 -2.20 -0.61
C ALA A 82 14.45 -1.12 0.46
N CYS A 83 15.27 -0.09 0.23
CA CYS A 83 15.36 1.07 1.10
C CYS A 83 14.51 2.20 0.51
N PRO A 84 13.55 2.76 1.25
CA PRO A 84 12.73 3.84 0.73
C PRO A 84 13.59 5.09 0.47
N ALA A 85 13.47 5.65 -0.73
CA ALA A 85 14.20 6.83 -1.19
C ALA A 85 13.32 8.10 -1.22
N SER A 86 12.01 7.96 -1.40
CA SER A 86 11.07 9.08 -1.34
C SER A 86 10.87 9.58 0.09
N ALA A 87 10.52 10.86 0.23
CA ALA A 87 10.31 11.50 1.52
C ALA A 87 9.00 11.11 2.24
N GLY A 88 8.07 10.44 1.56
CA GLY A 88 6.82 9.95 2.16
C GLY A 88 6.94 8.50 2.66
N LYS A 89 6.12 8.14 3.65
CA LYS A 89 5.96 6.77 4.17
C LYS A 89 4.54 6.21 4.00
N ASP A 90 3.69 6.88 3.23
CA ASP A 90 2.34 6.39 2.91
C ASP A 90 2.34 5.44 1.71
N SER A 91 1.32 4.59 1.61
CA SER A 91 1.23 3.56 0.57
C SER A 91 1.27 4.12 -0.86
N THR A 92 0.78 5.35 -1.08
CA THR A 92 0.84 5.99 -2.41
C THR A 92 2.29 6.24 -2.79
N THR A 93 3.07 6.82 -1.88
CA THR A 93 4.49 7.09 -2.07
C THR A 93 5.25 5.80 -2.35
N GLY A 94 5.09 4.78 -1.51
CA GLY A 94 5.81 3.51 -1.66
C GLY A 94 5.48 2.80 -2.98
N HIS A 95 4.21 2.76 -3.38
CA HIS A 95 3.81 2.14 -4.64
C HIS A 95 4.29 2.93 -5.87
N TRP A 96 4.28 4.26 -5.82
CA TRP A 96 4.84 5.09 -6.90
C TRP A 96 6.33 4.89 -7.06
N GLU A 97 7.06 4.78 -5.94
CA GLU A 97 8.48 4.49 -5.92
C GLU A 97 8.80 3.09 -6.48
N ILE A 98 8.03 2.07 -6.10
CA ILE A 98 8.09 0.73 -6.69
C ILE A 98 7.97 0.83 -8.23
N CYS A 99 7.19 1.78 -8.75
CA CYS A 99 7.00 2.00 -10.18
C CYS A 99 7.92 3.08 -10.79
N GLY A 100 8.97 3.50 -10.09
CA GLY A 100 10.03 4.38 -10.61
C GLY A 100 9.80 5.88 -10.43
N VAL A 101 8.83 6.29 -9.61
CA VAL A 101 8.54 7.71 -9.33
C VAL A 101 8.94 8.04 -7.90
N LEU A 102 9.98 8.86 -7.74
CA LEU A 102 10.44 9.34 -6.44
C LEU A 102 9.77 10.67 -6.05
N LEU A 103 9.38 10.79 -4.79
CA LEU A 103 8.86 12.04 -4.23
C LEU A 103 9.91 12.72 -3.35
N GLU A 104 10.36 13.89 -3.76
CA GLU A 104 11.26 14.73 -2.95
C GLU A 104 10.60 15.27 -1.68
N LYS A 105 9.27 15.35 -1.67
CA LYS A 105 8.47 15.83 -0.53
C LYS A 105 7.34 14.86 -0.25
N ALA A 106 7.14 14.54 1.03
CA ALA A 106 5.99 13.78 1.48
C ALA A 106 4.68 14.51 1.15
N PHE A 107 3.60 13.76 0.97
CA PHE A 107 2.27 14.37 0.90
C PHE A 107 1.94 15.12 2.19
N ARG A 108 1.31 16.28 2.05
CA ARG A 108 1.03 17.16 3.19
C ARG A 108 -0.02 16.55 4.11
N THR A 109 0.24 16.57 5.41
CA THR A 109 -0.74 16.24 6.45
C THR A 109 -1.29 17.52 7.10
N TYR A 110 -2.46 17.41 7.73
CA TYR A 110 -3.18 18.55 8.34
C TYR A 110 -3.59 18.25 9.79
N PRO A 111 -2.64 17.99 10.72
CA PRO A 111 -2.98 17.57 12.09
C PRO A 111 -3.88 18.56 12.84
N ASN A 112 -3.78 19.85 12.51
CA ASN A 112 -4.58 20.94 13.09
C ASN A 112 -5.75 21.37 12.20
N GLY A 113 -6.14 20.55 11.23
CA GLY A 113 -7.13 20.88 10.22
C GLY A 113 -6.55 21.64 9.02
N PHE A 114 -7.37 21.78 7.99
CA PHE A 114 -7.09 22.53 6.77
C PHE A 114 -7.14 24.05 7.02
N PRO A 115 -6.35 24.85 6.29
CA PRO A 115 -6.47 26.30 6.30
C PRO A 115 -7.90 26.74 5.99
N VAL A 116 -8.42 27.70 6.77
CA VAL A 116 -9.77 28.25 6.57
C VAL A 116 -9.99 28.75 5.12
N PRO A 117 -9.04 29.45 4.47
CA PRO A 117 -9.22 29.88 3.08
C PRO A 117 -9.48 28.71 2.10
N LEU A 118 -8.86 27.56 2.34
CA LEU A 118 -9.06 26.35 1.53
C LEU A 118 -10.48 25.80 1.73
N LEU A 119 -10.97 25.77 2.96
CA LEU A 119 -12.34 25.31 3.24
C LEU A 119 -13.41 26.30 2.78
N ASP A 120 -13.13 27.59 2.82
CA ASP A 120 -14.04 28.62 2.31
C ASP A 120 -14.15 28.54 0.79
N GLU A 121 -13.05 28.28 0.08
CA GLU A 121 -13.09 28.01 -1.36
C GLU A 121 -13.85 26.73 -1.68
N PHE A 122 -13.61 25.64 -0.93
CA PHE A 122 -14.39 24.41 -1.06
C PHE A 122 -15.89 24.64 -0.84
N ALA A 123 -16.26 25.37 0.20
CA ALA A 123 -17.65 25.71 0.48
C ALA A 123 -18.28 26.58 -0.63
N ARG A 124 -17.51 27.55 -1.15
CA ARG A 124 -17.95 28.40 -2.26
C ARG A 124 -18.19 27.60 -3.54
N ARG A 125 -17.30 26.66 -3.90
CA ARG A 125 -17.43 25.83 -5.10
C ARG A 125 -18.53 24.78 -5.01
N THR A 126 -18.81 24.28 -3.81
CA THR A 126 -19.83 23.25 -3.59
C THR A 126 -21.20 23.79 -3.17
N GLY A 127 -21.30 25.08 -2.83
CA GLY A 127 -22.56 25.73 -2.45
C GLY A 127 -23.05 25.39 -1.04
N ARG A 128 -22.23 24.77 -0.20
CA ARG A 128 -22.56 24.41 1.20
C ARG A 128 -21.43 24.80 2.13
N GLY A 129 -21.75 25.29 3.32
CA GLY A 129 -20.76 25.51 4.37
C GLY A 129 -20.12 24.21 4.87
N TRP A 130 -19.16 24.33 5.77
CA TRP A 130 -18.43 23.19 6.36
C TRP A 130 -18.57 23.14 7.90
N LEU A 131 -18.33 21.96 8.46
CA LEU A 131 -18.25 21.62 9.89
C LEU A 131 -17.00 20.76 10.13
N GLY A 132 -16.48 20.74 11.36
CA GLY A 132 -15.40 19.85 11.77
C GLY A 132 -14.01 20.47 11.69
N ASN A 133 -13.34 20.31 10.55
CA ASN A 133 -11.97 20.76 10.28
C ASN A 133 -10.92 20.37 11.33
N LYS A 134 -10.77 19.06 11.58
CA LYS A 134 -9.77 18.54 12.51
C LYS A 134 -9.35 17.12 12.13
N ALA A 135 -8.22 16.66 12.67
CA ALA A 135 -7.91 15.24 12.68
C ALA A 135 -8.89 14.51 13.61
N ALA A 136 -9.58 13.49 13.09
CA ALA A 136 -10.55 12.73 13.87
C ALA A 136 -10.84 11.34 13.30
N SER A 137 -11.25 10.42 14.17
CA SER A 137 -11.91 9.18 13.73
C SER A 137 -13.22 9.52 13.01
N GLY A 138 -13.47 8.83 11.89
CA GLY A 138 -14.70 9.00 11.11
C GLY A 138 -15.97 8.69 11.90
N THR A 139 -15.93 7.69 12.79
CA THR A 139 -17.09 7.38 13.66
C THR A 139 -17.33 8.49 14.68
N ALA A 140 -16.27 8.95 15.35
CA ALA A 140 -16.37 9.99 16.37
C ALA A 140 -16.85 11.33 15.80
N ILE A 141 -16.37 11.71 14.61
CA ILE A 141 -16.77 13.00 14.02
C ILE A 141 -18.19 12.98 13.47
N ILE A 142 -18.63 11.86 12.90
CA ILE A 142 -20.01 11.68 12.45
C ILE A 142 -20.96 11.69 13.65
N GLU A 143 -20.61 11.00 14.74
CA GLU A 143 -21.41 11.04 15.96
C GLU A 143 -21.53 12.46 16.53
N ALA A 144 -20.42 13.21 16.55
CA ALA A 144 -20.39 14.56 17.09
C ALA A 144 -21.13 15.60 16.23
N LEU A 145 -21.11 15.46 14.90
CA LEU A 145 -21.55 16.51 13.97
C LEU A 145 -22.73 16.10 13.07
N GLY A 146 -23.16 14.84 13.10
CA GLY A 146 -24.19 14.30 12.22
C GLY A 146 -25.53 15.04 12.35
N ALA A 147 -25.98 15.32 13.58
CA ALA A 147 -27.25 16.02 13.80
C ALA A 147 -27.23 17.46 13.26
N GLU A 148 -26.11 18.16 13.42
CA GLU A 148 -25.93 19.52 12.88
C GLU A 148 -25.79 19.52 11.36
N HIS A 149 -25.12 18.51 10.79
CA HIS A 149 -25.10 18.27 9.36
C HIS A 149 -26.50 18.06 8.79
N GLU A 150 -27.31 17.18 9.40
CA GLU A 150 -28.69 16.94 8.94
C GLU A 150 -29.57 18.20 9.02
N ARG A 151 -29.37 19.03 10.05
CA ARG A 151 -30.11 20.28 10.23
C ARG A 151 -29.74 21.36 9.21
N THR A 152 -28.46 21.45 8.83
CA THR A 152 -27.93 22.57 8.05
C THR A 152 -27.56 22.22 6.61
N GLY A 153 -27.36 20.95 6.32
CA GLY A 153 -26.82 20.45 5.05
C GLY A 153 -25.35 20.81 4.81
N LYS A 154 -24.60 21.32 5.81
CA LYS A 154 -23.16 21.64 5.69
C LYS A 154 -22.30 20.39 5.62
N TRP A 155 -21.23 20.38 4.83
CA TRP A 155 -20.29 19.25 4.77
C TRP A 155 -19.61 19.01 6.12
N ILE A 156 -19.47 17.75 6.55
CA ILE A 156 -18.53 17.41 7.61
C ILE A 156 -17.17 17.16 6.96
N VAL A 157 -16.22 18.08 7.14
CA VAL A 157 -14.87 17.98 6.57
C VAL A 157 -13.86 17.64 7.68
N TYR A 158 -13.01 16.66 7.45
CA TYR A 158 -11.99 16.23 8.42
C TYR A 158 -10.81 15.50 7.76
N THR A 159 -9.78 15.22 8.56
CA THR A 159 -8.56 14.50 8.14
C THR A 159 -8.21 13.39 9.13
N SER A 160 -7.21 12.56 8.80
CA SER A 160 -6.56 11.60 9.70
C SER A 160 -5.09 11.98 9.92
N ALA A 161 -4.30 11.05 10.46
CA ALA A 161 -2.84 11.13 10.48
C ALA A 161 -2.28 11.14 9.05
N ASP A 162 -2.91 10.40 8.13
CA ASP A 162 -2.56 10.38 6.72
C ASP A 162 -2.88 11.69 6.00
N SER A 163 -2.28 11.84 4.82
CA SER A 163 -2.57 12.92 3.88
C SER A 163 -3.91 12.73 3.16
N VAL A 164 -5.03 13.03 3.85
CA VAL A 164 -6.38 12.83 3.28
C VAL A 164 -7.34 13.98 3.57
N PHE A 165 -8.24 14.26 2.62
CA PHE A 165 -9.38 15.16 2.81
C PHE A 165 -10.67 14.35 2.79
N GLN A 166 -11.34 14.22 3.94
CA GLN A 166 -12.53 13.39 4.08
C GLN A 166 -13.79 14.24 4.17
N ILE A 167 -14.81 13.86 3.41
CA ILE A 167 -16.11 14.55 3.36
C ILE A 167 -17.18 13.56 3.79
N ALA A 168 -17.76 13.76 4.97
CA ALA A 168 -18.88 12.97 5.46
C ALA A 168 -20.21 13.71 5.23
N ALA A 169 -21.21 12.95 4.78
CA ALA A 169 -22.57 13.45 4.57
C ALA A 169 -23.60 12.33 4.77
N HIS A 170 -24.73 12.68 5.38
CA HIS A 170 -25.85 11.78 5.59
C HIS A 170 -26.60 11.59 4.26
N GLU A 171 -26.80 10.35 3.83
CA GLU A 171 -27.30 10.06 2.47
C GLU A 171 -28.72 10.60 2.19
N ARG A 172 -29.53 10.83 3.24
CA ARG A 172 -30.87 11.44 3.09
C ARG A 172 -30.84 12.97 3.09
N THR A 173 -29.76 13.57 3.56
CA THR A 173 -29.58 15.03 3.64
C THR A 173 -28.88 15.55 2.39
N VAL A 174 -27.86 14.81 1.93
CA VAL A 174 -27.10 15.12 0.72
C VAL A 174 -27.03 13.87 -0.15
N PRO A 175 -27.58 13.90 -1.38
CA PRO A 175 -27.51 12.77 -2.29
C PRO A 175 -26.07 12.35 -2.58
N LEU A 176 -25.86 11.05 -2.74
CA LEU A 176 -24.54 10.47 -2.98
C LEU A 176 -23.82 11.07 -4.19
N ALA A 177 -24.55 11.35 -5.28
CA ALA A 177 -24.00 11.99 -6.47
C ALA A 177 -23.43 13.39 -6.17
N GLU A 178 -24.09 14.16 -5.30
CA GLU A 178 -23.63 15.48 -4.87
C GLU A 178 -22.38 15.37 -3.98
N LEU A 179 -22.34 14.38 -3.08
CA LEU A 179 -21.14 14.10 -2.28
C LEU A 179 -19.93 13.74 -3.17
N TYR A 180 -20.13 12.94 -4.21
CA TYR A 180 -19.06 12.58 -5.15
C TYR A 180 -18.60 13.77 -5.99
N GLN A 181 -19.52 14.65 -6.40
CA GLN A 181 -19.16 15.91 -7.07
C GLN A 181 -18.35 16.81 -6.14
N ALA A 182 -18.73 16.93 -4.87
CA ALA A 182 -17.95 17.67 -3.88
C ALA A 182 -16.55 17.11 -3.69
N CYS A 183 -16.39 15.77 -3.66
CA CYS A 183 -15.08 15.14 -3.61
C CYS A 183 -14.23 15.44 -4.85
N THR A 184 -14.84 15.48 -6.04
CA THR A 184 -14.16 15.85 -7.28
C THR A 184 -13.69 17.30 -7.23
N VAL A 185 -14.54 18.23 -6.77
CA VAL A 185 -14.18 19.64 -6.56
C VAL A 185 -13.02 19.79 -5.57
N ALA A 186 -13.06 19.08 -4.44
CA ALA A 186 -11.97 19.08 -3.49
C ALA A 186 -10.68 18.54 -4.12
N ARG A 187 -10.76 17.47 -4.92
CA ARG A 187 -9.59 16.88 -5.57
C ARG A 187 -8.91 17.85 -6.53
N GLU A 188 -9.68 18.59 -7.32
CA GLU A 188 -9.19 19.62 -8.24
C GLU A 188 -8.56 20.82 -7.50
N MET A 189 -9.05 21.13 -6.31
CA MET A 189 -8.57 22.24 -5.49
C MET A 189 -7.29 21.90 -4.72
N LEU A 190 -7.16 20.65 -4.25
CA LEU A 190 -6.05 20.16 -3.44
C LEU A 190 -4.87 19.77 -4.35
N VAL A 191 -4.14 20.80 -4.81
CA VAL A 191 -2.98 20.69 -5.71
C VAL A 191 -1.77 21.44 -5.15
N GLY A 192 -0.59 21.22 -5.73
CA GLY A 192 0.65 21.90 -5.29
C GLY A 192 0.98 21.63 -3.82
N GLU A 193 1.26 22.67 -3.06
CA GLU A 193 1.56 22.54 -1.62
C GLU A 193 0.36 22.11 -0.77
N ASP A 194 -0.86 22.18 -1.30
CA ASP A 194 -2.08 21.71 -0.63
C ASP A 194 -2.52 20.33 -1.13
N ALA A 195 -1.70 19.66 -1.93
CA ALA A 195 -2.00 18.32 -2.41
C ALA A 195 -2.04 17.32 -1.25
N VAL A 196 -3.20 16.68 -1.10
CA VAL A 196 -3.35 15.46 -0.30
C VAL A 196 -3.28 14.22 -1.18
N SER A 197 -2.88 13.07 -0.63
CA SER A 197 -2.84 11.82 -1.42
C SER A 197 -4.23 11.38 -1.85
N ARG A 198 -5.26 11.49 -0.98
CA ARG A 198 -6.64 11.11 -1.31
C ARG A 198 -7.70 12.06 -0.79
N VAL A 199 -8.75 12.26 -1.58
CA VAL A 199 -10.04 12.79 -1.12
C VAL A 199 -11.01 11.64 -0.94
N ILE A 200 -11.75 11.56 0.18
CA ILE A 200 -12.57 10.39 0.50
C ILE A 200 -14.01 10.80 0.80
N ALA A 201 -14.94 10.26 0.03
CA ALA A 201 -16.37 10.30 0.32
C ALA A 201 -16.70 9.34 1.47
N ARG A 202 -17.34 9.87 2.52
CA ARG A 202 -17.74 9.14 3.72
C ARG A 202 -19.25 9.25 3.95
N PRO A 203 -20.07 8.65 3.07
CA PRO A 203 -21.50 8.62 3.28
C PRO A 203 -21.86 7.86 4.57
N PHE A 204 -22.91 8.32 5.24
CA PHE A 204 -23.44 7.68 6.42
C PHE A 204 -24.97 7.71 6.45
N GLU A 205 -25.55 6.82 7.24
CA GLU A 205 -26.99 6.68 7.46
C GLU A 205 -27.29 6.57 8.96
N GLY A 206 -28.57 6.49 9.31
CA GLY A 206 -29.04 6.29 10.67
C GLY A 206 -29.69 7.55 11.24
N LYS A 207 -29.52 7.77 12.53
CA LYS A 207 -30.08 8.92 13.27
C LYS A 207 -29.11 9.31 14.39
N ALA A 208 -29.29 10.50 14.96
CA ALA A 208 -28.51 10.96 16.11
C ALA A 208 -28.44 9.87 17.22
N GLY A 209 -27.23 9.50 17.63
CA GLY A 209 -26.96 8.42 18.60
C GLY A 209 -26.78 7.02 18.00
N ASP A 210 -27.01 6.82 16.69
CA ASP A 210 -26.84 5.55 15.99
C ASP A 210 -26.53 5.79 14.50
N TYR A 211 -25.50 6.60 14.22
CA TYR A 211 -25.02 6.80 12.85
C TYR A 211 -24.08 5.67 12.41
N ARG A 212 -24.14 5.31 11.12
CA ARG A 212 -23.32 4.25 10.53
C ARG A 212 -22.81 4.67 9.18
N ARG A 213 -21.51 4.48 8.93
CA ARG A 213 -20.93 4.66 7.59
C ARG A 213 -21.47 3.57 6.66
N THR A 214 -21.77 3.94 5.42
CA THR A 214 -22.28 2.99 4.42
C THR A 214 -21.13 2.42 3.58
N ALA A 215 -21.45 1.40 2.77
CA ALA A 215 -20.52 0.82 1.80
C ALA A 215 -20.27 1.73 0.59
N ASN A 216 -21.01 2.84 0.44
CA ASN A 216 -20.91 3.78 -0.68
C ASN A 216 -19.68 4.70 -0.61
N ARG A 217 -18.67 4.34 0.20
CA ARG A 217 -17.36 5.01 0.25
C ARG A 217 -16.78 5.07 -1.16
N LYS A 218 -16.17 6.21 -1.51
CA LYS A 218 -15.39 6.36 -2.73
C LYS A 218 -14.16 7.21 -2.47
N ASP A 219 -13.02 6.76 -2.96
CA ASP A 219 -11.74 7.45 -2.83
C ASP A 219 -11.39 8.11 -4.17
N PHE A 220 -10.79 9.29 -4.10
CA PHE A 220 -10.38 10.12 -5.22
C PHE A 220 -8.90 10.46 -5.02
N SER A 221 -8.05 9.58 -5.52
CA SER A 221 -6.60 9.68 -5.35
C SER A 221 -5.97 10.67 -6.31
N ILE A 222 -4.82 11.19 -5.92
CA ILE A 222 -3.94 11.92 -6.83
C ILE A 222 -3.31 10.96 -7.85
N ALA A 223 -3.12 11.42 -9.09
CA ALA A 223 -2.41 10.65 -10.11
C ALA A 223 -0.88 10.83 -9.98
N PRO A 224 -0.07 9.83 -10.38
CA PRO A 224 1.39 9.94 -10.39
C PRO A 224 1.89 11.19 -11.11
N ILE A 225 2.87 11.89 -10.51
CA ILE A 225 3.47 13.13 -11.06
C ILE A 225 4.57 12.89 -12.11
N GLY A 226 4.85 11.63 -12.45
CA GLY A 226 5.88 11.23 -13.41
C GLY A 226 5.42 10.09 -14.32
N THR A 227 6.34 9.58 -15.14
CA THR A 227 6.14 8.36 -15.92
C THR A 227 6.41 7.16 -15.01
N THR A 228 5.43 6.27 -14.92
CA THR A 228 5.49 5.05 -14.11
C THR A 228 5.78 3.84 -14.99
N LEU A 229 6.18 2.72 -14.37
CA LEU A 229 6.23 1.41 -15.02
C LEU A 229 4.91 1.07 -15.75
N LEU A 230 3.77 1.43 -15.16
CA LEU A 230 2.45 1.17 -15.73
C LEU A 230 2.20 1.95 -17.02
N ASP A 231 2.71 3.17 -17.11
CA ASP A 231 2.65 3.98 -18.34
C ASP A 231 3.48 3.32 -19.46
N LEU A 232 4.72 2.92 -19.16
CA LEU A 232 5.59 2.26 -20.14
C LEU A 232 5.01 0.94 -20.65
N MET A 233 4.41 0.15 -19.75
CA MET A 233 3.71 -1.08 -20.13
C MET A 233 2.47 -0.80 -20.97
N ALA A 234 1.74 0.27 -20.69
CA ALA A 234 0.58 0.68 -21.49
C ALA A 234 0.98 1.06 -22.90
N ASP A 235 2.04 1.87 -23.05
CA ASP A 235 2.57 2.28 -24.35
C ASP A 235 3.07 1.08 -25.18
N ALA A 236 3.64 0.07 -24.52
CA ALA A 236 4.10 -1.17 -25.15
C ALA A 236 2.99 -2.21 -25.39
N GLY A 237 1.74 -1.93 -24.99
CA GLY A 237 0.63 -2.87 -25.13
C GLY A 237 0.72 -4.12 -24.25
N ILE A 238 1.54 -4.09 -23.19
CA ILE A 238 1.69 -5.21 -22.23
C ILE A 238 0.44 -5.29 -21.36
N VAL A 239 -0.17 -6.47 -21.28
CA VAL A 239 -1.36 -6.69 -20.43
C VAL A 239 -1.00 -6.51 -18.96
N ARG A 240 -1.85 -5.82 -18.21
CA ARG A 240 -1.68 -5.51 -16.79
C ARG A 240 -2.93 -5.93 -16.03
N ILE A 241 -2.76 -6.71 -14.97
CA ILE A 241 -3.85 -7.12 -14.06
C ILE A 241 -3.59 -6.51 -12.70
N GLY A 242 -4.49 -5.64 -12.23
CA GLY A 242 -4.48 -5.12 -10.87
C GLY A 242 -5.30 -5.99 -9.92
N ILE A 243 -4.79 -6.22 -8.71
CA ILE A 243 -5.48 -6.92 -7.62
C ILE A 243 -5.33 -6.10 -6.33
N GLY A 244 -6.41 -6.00 -5.56
CA GLY A 244 -6.44 -5.13 -4.39
C GLY A 244 -6.65 -3.68 -4.81
N LYS A 245 -5.89 -2.76 -4.21
CA LYS A 245 -6.10 -1.30 -4.36
C LYS A 245 -5.08 -0.60 -5.26
N VAL A 246 -4.36 -1.34 -6.10
CA VAL A 246 -3.31 -0.73 -6.95
C VAL A 246 -3.88 0.25 -7.98
N ASP A 247 -5.17 0.19 -8.33
CA ASP A 247 -5.79 1.23 -9.17
C ASP A 247 -6.06 2.52 -8.39
N ASP A 248 -6.60 2.41 -7.17
CA ASP A 248 -6.79 3.56 -6.28
C ASP A 248 -5.47 4.27 -6.01
N LEU A 249 -4.37 3.54 -5.79
CA LEU A 249 -3.05 4.12 -5.52
C LEU A 249 -2.44 4.86 -6.73
N PHE A 250 -2.94 4.60 -7.95
CA PHE A 250 -2.49 5.25 -9.18
C PHE A 250 -3.61 6.10 -9.82
N ALA A 251 -4.70 6.37 -9.10
CA ALA A 251 -5.88 7.07 -9.60
C ALA A 251 -6.43 6.48 -10.92
N GLY A 252 -6.36 5.16 -11.07
CA GLY A 252 -6.77 4.43 -12.27
C GLY A 252 -5.89 4.66 -13.50
N ARG A 253 -4.76 5.37 -13.34
CA ARG A 253 -3.84 5.66 -14.45
C ARG A 253 -3.19 4.36 -14.92
N ASN A 254 -3.58 3.92 -16.12
CA ASN A 254 -3.04 2.75 -16.81
C ASN A 254 -3.20 1.41 -16.10
N ILE A 255 -3.98 1.32 -15.02
CA ILE A 255 -4.32 0.05 -14.36
C ILE A 255 -5.73 0.09 -13.77
N SER A 256 -6.41 -1.06 -13.79
CA SER A 256 -7.69 -1.30 -13.12
C SER A 256 -7.57 -2.54 -12.25
N SER A 257 -8.22 -2.55 -11.09
CA SER A 257 -8.07 -3.65 -10.14
C SER A 257 -9.35 -4.37 -9.81
N GLN A 258 -9.21 -5.66 -9.51
CA GLN A 258 -10.23 -6.37 -8.74
C GLN A 258 -9.96 -6.16 -7.26
N HIS A 259 -10.80 -5.36 -6.60
CA HIS A 259 -10.66 -5.07 -5.17
C HIS A 259 -10.97 -6.32 -4.33
N THR A 260 -10.15 -6.57 -3.32
CA THR A 260 -10.22 -7.74 -2.45
C THR A 260 -10.35 -7.31 -1.00
N PRO A 261 -11.37 -7.79 -0.26
CA PRO A 261 -11.59 -7.35 1.12
C PRO A 261 -10.65 -8.02 2.12
N THR A 262 -10.08 -9.19 1.77
CA THR A 262 -9.14 -9.93 2.61
C THR A 262 -7.90 -10.38 1.83
N ASN A 263 -6.83 -10.72 2.54
CA ASN A 263 -5.61 -11.31 2.00
C ASN A 263 -5.91 -12.66 1.32
N ALA A 264 -6.79 -13.49 1.91
CA ALA A 264 -7.21 -14.75 1.31
C ALA A 264 -7.93 -14.55 -0.03
N ASP A 265 -8.71 -13.47 -0.18
CA ASP A 265 -9.28 -13.09 -1.48
C ASP A 265 -8.19 -12.69 -2.47
N ALA A 266 -7.21 -11.89 -2.05
CA ALA A 266 -6.07 -11.49 -2.88
C ALA A 266 -5.29 -12.72 -3.39
N TYR A 267 -4.95 -13.66 -2.51
CA TYR A 267 -4.26 -14.90 -2.87
C TYR A 267 -5.00 -15.72 -3.93
N ARG A 268 -6.33 -15.86 -3.79
CA ARG A 268 -7.16 -16.53 -4.82
C ARG A 268 -7.18 -15.78 -6.14
N ARG A 269 -7.22 -14.45 -6.11
CA ARG A 269 -7.15 -13.61 -7.33
C ARG A 269 -5.79 -13.72 -8.01
N ILE A 270 -4.70 -13.80 -7.24
CA ILE A 270 -3.34 -13.99 -7.77
C ILE A 270 -3.25 -15.31 -8.52
N GLU A 271 -3.72 -16.41 -7.91
CA GLU A 271 -3.75 -17.72 -8.56
C GLU A 271 -4.56 -17.69 -9.86
N GLN A 272 -5.75 -17.06 -9.86
CA GLN A 272 -6.58 -16.89 -11.06
C GLN A 272 -5.90 -16.06 -12.14
N ALA A 273 -5.25 -14.96 -11.76
CA ALA A 273 -4.54 -14.09 -12.69
C ALA A 273 -3.36 -14.83 -13.33
N LEU A 274 -2.60 -15.59 -12.54
CA LEU A 274 -1.52 -16.42 -13.07
C LEU A 274 -2.11 -17.49 -14.00
N ASP A 275 -3.13 -18.25 -13.60
CA ASP A 275 -3.71 -19.33 -14.43
C ASP A 275 -4.18 -18.84 -15.82
N THR A 276 -4.77 -17.64 -15.87
CA THR A 276 -5.39 -17.08 -17.09
C THR A 276 -4.45 -16.24 -17.94
N LEU A 277 -3.42 -15.62 -17.36
CA LEU A 277 -2.49 -14.78 -18.09
C LEU A 277 -1.41 -15.62 -18.78
N GLU A 278 -1.22 -15.42 -20.09
CA GLU A 278 -0.12 -16.06 -20.83
C GLU A 278 1.18 -15.26 -20.69
N THR A 279 1.12 -13.96 -20.96
CA THR A 279 2.22 -13.00 -20.87
C THR A 279 1.67 -11.67 -20.35
N GLY A 280 2.38 -11.02 -19.43
CA GLY A 280 1.97 -9.71 -18.90
C GLY A 280 2.37 -9.51 -17.45
N PHE A 281 1.86 -8.43 -16.87
CA PHE A 281 2.19 -7.98 -15.53
C PHE A 281 1.00 -8.11 -14.57
N VAL A 282 1.24 -8.68 -13.39
CA VAL A 282 0.26 -8.73 -12.30
C VAL A 282 0.77 -7.83 -11.16
N PHE A 283 0.00 -6.82 -10.80
CA PHE A 283 0.35 -5.91 -9.71
C PHE A 283 -0.67 -6.04 -8.58
N VAL A 284 -0.19 -6.30 -7.38
CA VAL A 284 -1.05 -6.71 -6.27
C VAL A 284 -0.73 -5.91 -5.02
N ASN A 285 -1.78 -5.46 -4.35
CA ASN A 285 -1.71 -4.97 -2.98
C ASN A 285 -2.52 -5.90 -2.06
N VAL A 286 -1.84 -6.51 -1.08
CA VAL A 286 -2.37 -7.37 -0.01
C VAL A 286 -2.52 -6.54 1.27
N ILE A 287 -3.76 -6.12 1.58
CA ILE A 287 -4.03 -4.93 2.39
C ILE A 287 -4.20 -5.13 3.90
N GLU A 288 -4.39 -6.36 4.40
CA GLU A 288 -4.78 -6.53 5.82
C GLU A 288 -3.64 -6.30 6.81
N PHE A 289 -2.40 -6.52 6.37
CA PHE A 289 -1.18 -6.24 7.15
C PHE A 289 -1.16 -4.78 7.63
N ASP A 290 -1.54 -3.85 6.75
CA ASP A 290 -1.69 -2.43 7.06
C ASP A 290 -3.07 -2.09 7.67
N GLN A 291 -4.14 -2.26 6.89
CA GLN A 291 -5.45 -1.66 7.17
C GLN A 291 -6.20 -2.33 8.33
N THR A 292 -5.99 -3.64 8.50
CA THR A 292 -6.72 -4.43 9.49
C THR A 292 -5.90 -4.61 10.76
N TRP A 293 -4.59 -4.82 10.64
CA TRP A 293 -3.75 -5.19 11.79
C TRP A 293 -2.74 -4.12 12.20
N GLY A 294 -1.95 -3.58 11.27
CA GLY A 294 -0.91 -2.58 11.54
C GLY A 294 -1.44 -1.33 12.25
N HIS A 295 -2.30 -0.55 11.58
CA HIS A 295 -2.90 0.67 12.14
C HIS A 295 -3.71 0.45 13.44
N ARG A 296 -4.09 -0.79 13.74
CA ARG A 296 -4.86 -1.16 14.94
C ARG A 296 -4.01 -1.74 16.04
N ASN A 297 -2.70 -1.86 15.83
CA ASN A 297 -1.76 -2.50 16.74
C ASN A 297 -2.21 -3.91 17.16
N ASP A 298 -2.79 -4.66 16.20
CA ASP A 298 -3.30 -6.01 16.40
C ASP A 298 -2.22 -7.04 16.06
N VAL A 299 -1.29 -7.25 16.98
CA VAL A 299 -0.20 -8.24 16.83
C VAL A 299 -0.74 -9.67 16.60
N PRO A 300 -1.75 -10.17 17.33
CA PRO A 300 -2.32 -11.50 17.06
C PRO A 300 -2.87 -11.64 15.63
N GLY A 301 -3.60 -10.63 15.14
CA GLY A 301 -4.11 -10.60 13.77
C GLY A 301 -3.00 -10.58 12.74
N PHE A 302 -1.99 -9.73 12.93
CA PHE A 302 -0.83 -9.64 12.05
C PHE A 302 -0.08 -10.98 11.96
N HIS A 303 0.18 -11.62 13.10
CA HIS A 303 0.82 -12.93 13.16
C HIS A 303 0.00 -14.02 12.47
N GLN A 304 -1.32 -14.02 12.64
CA GLN A 304 -2.20 -14.95 11.93
C GLN A 304 -2.14 -14.73 10.40
N GLY A 305 -2.13 -13.48 9.95
CA GLY A 305 -1.94 -13.13 8.54
C GLY A 305 -0.61 -13.63 7.97
N LEU A 306 0.48 -13.57 8.74
CA LEU A 306 1.78 -14.15 8.34
C LEU A 306 1.69 -15.67 8.16
N LYS A 307 0.99 -16.38 9.04
CA LYS A 307 0.81 -17.84 8.92
C LYS A 307 -0.03 -18.22 7.71
N GLU A 308 -1.02 -17.41 7.37
CA GLU A 308 -1.84 -17.59 6.17
C GLU A 308 -1.05 -17.33 4.88
N LEU A 309 -0.22 -16.28 4.88
CA LEU A 309 0.73 -16.02 3.81
C LEU A 309 1.68 -17.21 3.63
N ASP A 310 2.31 -17.67 4.71
CA ASP A 310 3.24 -18.80 4.68
C ASP A 310 2.60 -20.08 4.12
N ALA A 311 1.38 -20.39 4.55
CA ALA A 311 0.64 -21.55 4.06
C ALA A 311 0.25 -21.43 2.57
N TRP A 312 0.14 -20.21 2.05
CA TRP A 312 -0.17 -19.96 0.64
C TRP A 312 1.05 -20.04 -0.28
N ILE A 313 2.26 -19.72 0.21
CA ILE A 313 3.49 -19.71 -0.60
C ILE A 313 3.70 -20.98 -1.46
N PRO A 314 3.51 -22.22 -0.95
CA PRO A 314 3.67 -23.41 -1.78
C PRO A 314 2.72 -23.47 -2.99
N ARG A 315 1.51 -22.90 -2.85
CA ARG A 315 0.53 -22.82 -3.95
C ARG A 315 0.97 -21.80 -4.98
N LEU A 316 1.44 -20.62 -4.56
CA LEU A 316 2.01 -19.62 -5.46
C LEU A 316 3.15 -20.22 -6.30
N VAL A 317 4.11 -20.89 -5.65
CA VAL A 317 5.27 -21.49 -6.33
C VAL A 317 4.84 -22.56 -7.34
N ALA A 318 3.84 -23.38 -7.01
CA ALA A 318 3.33 -24.41 -7.90
C ALA A 318 2.65 -23.84 -9.17
N CYS A 319 2.18 -22.59 -9.14
CA CYS A 319 1.56 -21.92 -10.29
C CYS A 319 2.59 -21.35 -11.28
N LEU A 320 3.88 -21.28 -10.92
CA LEU A 320 4.89 -20.59 -11.72
C LEU A 320 5.33 -21.40 -12.95
N LYS A 321 5.47 -20.71 -14.07
CA LYS A 321 5.96 -21.22 -15.36
C LYS A 321 7.45 -20.88 -15.51
N PRO A 322 8.20 -21.56 -16.40
CA PRO A 322 9.66 -21.43 -16.49
C PRO A 322 10.20 -19.99 -16.65
N ASP A 323 9.47 -19.14 -17.37
CA ASP A 323 9.86 -17.76 -17.68
C ASP A 323 9.24 -16.72 -16.75
N ASP A 324 8.59 -17.12 -15.65
CA ASP A 324 8.00 -16.15 -14.73
C ASP A 324 9.02 -15.48 -13.80
N LEU A 325 8.69 -14.25 -13.42
CA LEU A 325 9.40 -13.47 -12.41
C LEU A 325 8.39 -12.91 -11.39
N VAL A 326 8.37 -13.44 -10.17
CA VAL A 326 7.49 -12.93 -9.11
C VAL A 326 8.32 -12.30 -8.00
N ILE A 327 7.96 -11.10 -7.60
CA ILE A 327 8.60 -10.37 -6.52
C ILE A 327 7.58 -10.18 -5.39
N LEU A 328 7.87 -10.74 -4.21
CA LEU A 328 7.17 -10.44 -2.97
C LEU A 328 7.91 -9.31 -2.26
N THR A 329 7.18 -8.27 -1.87
CA THR A 329 7.74 -7.10 -1.18
C THR A 329 6.72 -6.46 -0.24
N ALA A 330 7.09 -5.37 0.43
CA ALA A 330 6.17 -4.37 0.98
C ALA A 330 6.47 -2.99 0.38
N ASP A 331 5.76 -1.96 0.83
CA ASP A 331 5.89 -0.56 0.41
C ASP A 331 6.32 0.37 1.55
N HIS A 332 6.06 -0.03 2.80
CA HIS A 332 6.55 0.59 4.04
C HIS A 332 6.45 -0.41 5.21
N GLY A 333 6.78 0.04 6.43
CA GLY A 333 6.44 -0.67 7.67
C GLY A 333 5.13 -0.18 8.27
N ASN A 334 4.53 -0.99 9.14
CA ASN A 334 3.42 -0.60 10.01
C ASN A 334 3.47 -1.46 11.28
N ASP A 335 4.42 -1.14 12.16
CA ASP A 335 4.75 -1.97 13.31
C ASP A 335 3.63 -1.96 14.37
N PRO A 336 2.88 -3.08 14.53
CA PRO A 336 1.72 -3.14 15.42
C PRO A 336 2.11 -3.21 16.91
N THR A 337 3.40 -3.17 17.23
CA THR A 337 3.91 -3.24 18.61
C THR A 337 4.25 -1.87 19.20
N THR A 338 4.27 -0.84 18.36
CA THR A 338 4.58 0.53 18.79
C THR A 338 3.31 1.26 19.27
N PRO A 339 3.43 2.36 20.03
CA PRO A 339 2.29 3.21 20.37
C PRO A 339 1.72 3.98 19.17
N SER A 340 2.45 4.05 18.05
CA SER A 340 1.99 4.72 16.83
C SER A 340 0.76 4.01 16.27
N THR A 341 -0.06 4.77 15.54
CA THR A 341 -1.14 4.20 14.69
C THR A 341 -0.97 4.66 13.24
N ASP A 342 0.19 5.25 12.93
CA ASP A 342 0.64 5.66 11.61
C ASP A 342 1.68 4.63 11.11
N HIS A 343 1.99 4.66 9.83
CA HIS A 343 3.03 3.81 9.24
C HIS A 343 4.40 4.06 9.87
N SER A 344 5.31 3.10 9.74
CA SER A 344 6.71 3.22 10.17
C SER A 344 7.65 3.31 8.96
N ARG A 345 8.64 4.19 9.06
CA ARG A 345 9.74 4.29 8.11
C ARG A 345 10.69 3.10 8.29
N GLU A 346 10.55 2.09 7.43
CA GLU A 346 11.28 0.83 7.48
C GLU A 346 11.81 0.43 6.09
N VAL A 347 12.87 -0.37 6.05
CA VAL A 347 13.20 -1.14 4.84
C VAL A 347 12.14 -2.21 4.63
N VAL A 348 11.94 -2.62 3.38
CA VAL A 348 10.95 -3.66 3.03
C VAL A 348 11.66 -4.91 2.53
N PRO A 349 11.17 -6.13 2.84
CA PRO A 349 11.79 -7.35 2.39
C PRO A 349 11.61 -7.50 0.87
N VAL A 350 12.57 -8.05 0.16
CA VAL A 350 12.45 -8.37 -1.26
C VAL A 350 12.79 -9.84 -1.47
N LEU A 351 11.81 -10.63 -1.94
CA LEU A 351 11.99 -12.03 -2.31
C LEU A 351 11.62 -12.22 -3.78
N VAL A 352 12.55 -12.75 -4.56
CA VAL A 352 12.40 -12.93 -6.01
C VAL A 352 12.32 -14.40 -6.34
N LEU A 353 11.22 -14.79 -6.97
CA LEU A 353 10.82 -16.16 -7.24
C LEU A 353 10.67 -16.37 -8.75
N GLY A 354 10.99 -17.58 -9.18
CA GLY A 354 10.78 -18.04 -10.54
C GLY A 354 11.58 -19.31 -10.80
N PRO A 355 11.15 -20.23 -11.67
CA PRO A 355 11.91 -21.45 -11.94
C PRO A 355 13.31 -21.18 -12.53
N SER A 356 13.50 -20.03 -13.17
CA SER A 356 14.78 -19.57 -13.72
C SER A 356 15.56 -18.63 -12.78
N VAL A 357 15.07 -18.37 -11.57
CA VAL A 357 15.70 -17.47 -10.61
C VAL A 357 16.72 -18.23 -9.75
N HIS A 358 17.91 -17.66 -9.61
CA HIS A 358 18.96 -18.18 -8.75
C HIS A 358 18.83 -17.63 -7.32
N PRO A 359 18.98 -18.46 -6.27
CA PRO A 359 18.88 -18.02 -4.89
C PRO A 359 20.15 -17.32 -4.43
N VAL A 360 20.23 -16.01 -4.69
CA VAL A 360 21.40 -15.16 -4.36
C VAL A 360 21.00 -13.96 -3.50
N PRO A 361 21.91 -13.44 -2.66
CA PRO A 361 21.69 -12.18 -1.96
C PRO A 361 21.73 -11.00 -2.93
N LEU A 362 20.81 -10.06 -2.78
CA LEU A 362 20.67 -8.87 -3.62
C LEU A 362 21.25 -7.59 -2.98
N GLY A 363 21.33 -7.53 -1.65
CA GLY A 363 21.54 -6.26 -0.95
C GLY A 363 20.29 -5.37 -1.09
N THR A 364 20.46 -4.12 -1.53
CA THR A 364 19.35 -3.21 -1.88
C THR A 364 18.83 -3.51 -3.29
N ALA A 365 17.52 -3.65 -3.47
CA ALA A 365 16.91 -4.20 -4.69
C ALA A 365 15.73 -3.37 -5.24
N ASP A 366 15.86 -2.83 -6.46
CA ASP A 366 14.80 -2.02 -7.09
C ASP A 366 13.88 -2.85 -8.01
N MET A 367 12.62 -2.96 -7.61
CA MET A 367 11.68 -3.92 -8.18
C MET A 367 11.14 -3.47 -9.55
N GLY A 368 10.68 -2.22 -9.66
CA GLY A 368 10.10 -1.71 -10.91
C GLY A 368 11.08 -1.67 -12.06
N GLU A 369 12.31 -1.25 -11.80
CA GLU A 369 13.37 -1.20 -12.81
C GLU A 369 13.77 -2.62 -13.27
N THR A 370 13.68 -3.62 -12.38
CA THR A 370 13.88 -5.02 -12.74
C THR A 370 12.74 -5.58 -13.59
N VAL A 371 11.49 -5.29 -13.25
CA VAL A 371 10.34 -5.71 -14.07
C VAL A 371 10.35 -5.00 -15.42
N ARG A 372 10.77 -3.73 -15.46
CA ARG A 372 11.01 -3.00 -16.71
C ARG A 372 12.05 -3.71 -17.57
N GLU A 373 13.20 -4.10 -17.01
CA GLU A 373 14.23 -4.85 -17.75
C GLU A 373 13.69 -6.16 -18.31
N TYR A 374 12.92 -6.87 -17.49
CA TYR A 374 12.31 -8.14 -17.87
C TYR A 374 11.44 -8.02 -19.12
N PHE A 375 10.70 -6.90 -19.28
CA PHE A 375 9.87 -6.65 -20.46
C PHE A 375 10.59 -5.88 -21.59
N GLY A 376 11.87 -5.51 -21.41
CA GLY A 376 12.63 -4.76 -22.41
C GLY A 376 12.11 -3.33 -22.65
N LEU A 377 11.53 -2.70 -21.63
CA LEU A 377 10.98 -1.34 -21.73
C LEU A 377 12.06 -0.24 -21.52
N PRO A 378 11.81 1.02 -21.95
CA PRO A 378 12.72 2.15 -21.69
C PRO A 378 12.96 2.39 -20.19
N ALA A 379 14.17 2.81 -19.80
CA ALA A 379 14.56 3.01 -18.40
C ALA A 379 13.58 3.93 -17.62
N LEU A 380 13.31 3.59 -16.36
CA LEU A 380 12.58 4.46 -15.45
C LEU A 380 13.47 5.64 -15.00
N ALA A 381 12.87 6.65 -14.38
CA ALA A 381 13.60 7.80 -13.86
C ALA A 381 14.51 7.44 -12.66
N ALA A 382 14.18 6.36 -11.94
CA ALA A 382 14.89 5.89 -10.77
C ALA A 382 14.88 4.37 -10.68
N GLY A 383 15.89 3.84 -9.97
CA GLY A 383 16.10 2.42 -9.71
C GLY A 383 17.24 1.82 -10.53
N THR A 384 17.76 0.69 -10.06
CA THR A 384 18.79 -0.11 -10.71
C THR A 384 18.32 -1.57 -10.79
N SER A 385 18.24 -2.12 -12.00
CA SER A 385 17.82 -3.51 -12.15
C SER A 385 18.85 -4.49 -11.58
N PHE A 386 18.35 -5.52 -10.91
CA PHE A 386 19.13 -6.68 -10.48
C PHE A 386 18.88 -7.93 -11.34
N LEU A 387 18.13 -7.82 -12.46
CA LEU A 387 17.64 -8.98 -13.21
C LEU A 387 18.76 -9.94 -13.64
N LYS A 388 19.83 -9.39 -14.22
CA LYS A 388 21.01 -10.16 -14.65
C LYS A 388 21.73 -10.88 -13.51
N GLY A 389 21.62 -10.37 -12.29
CA GLY A 389 22.23 -11.00 -11.11
C GLY A 389 21.46 -12.22 -10.63
N VAL A 390 20.18 -12.34 -10.98
CA VAL A 390 19.28 -13.40 -10.48
C VAL A 390 18.81 -14.35 -11.57
N THR A 391 19.01 -14.06 -12.86
CA THR A 391 18.62 -14.94 -13.97
C THR A 391 19.80 -15.29 -14.86
N ALA A 392 19.97 -16.57 -15.21
CA ALA A 392 20.91 -17.04 -16.23
C ALA A 392 20.39 -16.90 -17.67
#